data_AF-A0A943G8Q0-F1
#
_entry.id   AF-A0A943G8Q0-F1
#
_cell.length_a   1.000
_cell.length_b   1.000
_cell.length_c   1.000
_cell.angle_alpha   90.00
_cell.angle_beta   90.00
_cell.angle_gamma   90.00
#
_symmetry.space_group_name_H-M   'P 1'
#
loop_
_entity.id
_entity.type
_entity.pdbx_description
1 polymer ?
#
loop_
_entity_poly.entity_id
_entity_poly.type
_entity_poly.pdbx_seq_one_letter_code
_entity_poly.pdbx_strand_id
1 'polypeptide(L)'
;MSKVTEEFGSMVFNDATMKERLPKEVYRSLQNTIRNGKHLNLDIANVVANAMKDWAIEKGATHFTHWFQPMTGITAEKHDSFISPTDDGKIIMEFSGKELVRGEPDASSFPSGGLRATFEARGYTAWDPTSYAFVKENTLCIPTAFCSYGGEALDKKTPLLRSMEVLGKQAVRVLRLFGNTDVTSVKTTVGPEQEYFLVDEELYNKRPDLIYTGRTLLGARAPKGQELDDHYFGSIKPRVKAFMSDLDDELWKLGILAKTEHNEVAPAQHELAPIFSTTNIATDHNQLTMEIMQKVARKHGLVCLLHEKPFAGVNGSGKHNNWSISTNTGVNLLDPGDTPFENAQFLLFLTAVIKAVDEYQEMMRISVASAGNDHRLGANEAPPAVVSIFLGDELMEVIEAIDNDAAVSSKEAELMRIGVHILPKFPKDSTDRNRTSPFAFTGNKFEFRMLGSSVS
;
A
#
# COMPACT_ATOMS: atom_id res chain seq x y z
N MET A 1 10.20 -13.88 24.69
CA MET A 1 10.56 -13.19 23.43
C MET A 1 10.20 -11.71 23.64
N SER A 2 10.38 -10.80 22.68
CA SER A 2 9.84 -9.44 22.85
C SER A 2 8.31 -9.47 22.68
N LYS A 3 7.58 -8.54 23.32
CA LYS A 3 6.11 -8.39 23.12
C LYS A 3 5.76 -8.33 21.63
N VAL A 4 6.53 -7.57 20.85
CA VAL A 4 6.34 -7.42 19.39
C VAL A 4 6.46 -8.76 18.67
N THR A 5 7.49 -9.56 18.97
CA THR A 5 7.67 -10.87 18.33
C THR A 5 6.58 -11.89 18.68
N GLU A 6 5.89 -11.72 19.81
CA GLU A 6 4.78 -12.60 20.22
C GLU A 6 3.43 -12.13 19.65
N GLU A 7 3.23 -10.82 19.50
CA GLU A 7 1.98 -10.23 18.99
C GLU A 7 1.95 -10.06 17.46
N PHE A 8 3.11 -10.04 16.79
CA PHE A 8 3.19 -9.77 15.35
C PHE A 8 2.42 -10.81 14.53
N GLY A 9 1.48 -10.34 13.70
CA GLY A 9 0.62 -11.18 12.87
C GLY A 9 -0.32 -12.08 13.67
N SER A 10 -0.50 -11.84 14.98
CA SER A 10 -1.34 -12.67 15.85
C SER A 10 -2.82 -12.64 15.50
N MET A 11 -3.27 -11.64 14.75
CA MET A 11 -4.63 -11.49 14.22
C MET A 11 -4.74 -11.82 12.73
N VAL A 12 -3.77 -12.53 12.16
CA VAL A 12 -3.74 -12.89 10.72
C VAL A 12 -3.68 -14.40 10.55
N PHE A 13 -4.50 -14.96 9.66
CA PHE A 13 -4.47 -16.37 9.25
C PHE A 13 -3.35 -16.59 8.23
N ASN A 14 -2.12 -16.34 8.67
CA ASN A 14 -0.92 -16.32 7.83
C ASN A 14 -0.39 -17.73 7.51
N ASP A 15 0.70 -17.80 6.74
CA ASP A 15 1.35 -19.06 6.35
C ASP A 15 1.73 -19.96 7.54
N ALA A 16 2.15 -19.40 8.68
CA ALA A 16 2.50 -20.18 9.86
C ALA A 16 1.25 -20.79 10.51
N THR A 17 0.20 -19.99 10.70
CA THR A 17 -1.10 -20.46 11.22
C THR A 17 -1.73 -21.49 10.29
N MET A 18 -1.67 -21.28 8.97
CA MET A 18 -2.15 -22.24 7.98
C MET A 18 -1.40 -23.57 8.06
N LYS A 19 -0.07 -23.56 8.23
CA LYS A 19 0.73 -24.80 8.40
C LYS A 19 0.38 -25.56 9.68
N GLU A 20 0.08 -24.84 10.75
CA GLU A 20 -0.27 -25.42 12.04
C GLU A 20 -1.68 -26.03 12.03
N ARG A 21 -2.64 -25.34 11.39
CA ARG A 21 -4.07 -25.66 11.48
C ARG A 21 -4.57 -26.56 10.35
N LEU A 22 -3.98 -26.46 9.15
CA LEU A 22 -4.46 -27.22 8.00
C LEU A 22 -3.75 -28.57 7.89
N PRO A 23 -4.46 -29.63 7.46
CA PRO A 23 -3.82 -30.88 7.07
C PRO A 23 -2.74 -30.64 6.02
N LYS A 24 -1.61 -31.36 6.13
CA LYS A 24 -0.41 -31.18 5.29
C LYS A 24 -0.71 -31.15 3.79
N GLU A 25 -1.58 -32.03 3.32
CA GLU A 25 -1.95 -32.13 1.89
C GLU A 25 -2.86 -30.98 1.46
N VAL A 26 -3.77 -30.53 2.33
CA VAL A 26 -4.64 -29.35 2.09
C VAL A 26 -3.79 -28.09 2.00
N TYR A 27 -2.86 -27.89 2.94
CA TYR A 27 -1.92 -26.76 2.92
C TYR A 27 -1.09 -26.74 1.63
N ARG A 28 -0.49 -27.88 1.24
CA ARG A 28 0.30 -27.98 0.00
C ARG A 28 -0.55 -27.66 -1.23
N SER A 29 -1.77 -28.17 -1.28
CA SER A 29 -2.67 -27.95 -2.41
C SER A 29 -3.12 -26.48 -2.50
N LEU A 30 -3.43 -25.85 -1.36
CA LEU A 30 -3.73 -24.41 -1.30
C LEU A 30 -2.55 -23.57 -1.80
N GLN A 31 -1.34 -23.84 -1.30
CA GLN A 31 -0.13 -23.13 -1.73
C GLN A 31 0.16 -23.32 -3.23
N ASN A 32 -0.04 -24.53 -3.76
CA ASN A 32 0.08 -24.78 -5.19
C ASN A 32 -0.99 -24.04 -6.01
N THR A 33 -2.20 -23.89 -5.46
CA THR A 33 -3.30 -23.15 -6.09
C THR A 33 -2.96 -21.67 -6.19
N ILE A 34 -2.49 -21.08 -5.09
CA ILE A 34 -2.03 -19.68 -5.00
C ILE A 34 -0.87 -19.42 -5.97
N ARG A 35 0.15 -20.28 -5.99
CA ARG A 35 1.34 -20.12 -6.82
C ARG A 35 1.06 -20.23 -8.32
N ASN A 36 0.11 -21.10 -8.71
CA ASN A 36 -0.19 -21.38 -10.12
C ASN A 36 -1.45 -20.66 -10.63
N GLY A 37 -2.11 -19.84 -9.81
CA GLY A 37 -3.35 -19.13 -10.19
C GLY A 37 -4.49 -20.09 -10.58
N LYS A 38 -4.59 -21.26 -9.95
CA LYS A 38 -5.63 -22.24 -10.26
C LYS A 38 -6.91 -21.95 -9.47
N HIS A 39 -8.04 -22.49 -9.94
CA HIS A 39 -9.28 -22.49 -9.14
C HIS A 39 -9.13 -23.38 -7.91
N LEU A 40 -9.61 -22.88 -6.77
CA LEU A 40 -9.64 -23.63 -5.52
C LEU A 40 -10.74 -24.70 -5.58
N ASN A 41 -10.38 -25.96 -5.33
CA ASN A 41 -11.35 -27.04 -5.23
C ASN A 41 -12.24 -26.81 -3.99
N LEU A 42 -13.55 -26.99 -4.14
CA LEU A 42 -14.53 -26.81 -3.07
C LEU A 42 -14.26 -27.70 -1.85
N ASP A 43 -13.75 -28.92 -2.04
CA ASP A 43 -13.41 -29.81 -0.92
C ASP A 43 -12.28 -29.22 -0.06
N ILE A 44 -11.26 -28.65 -0.72
CA ILE A 44 -10.17 -27.93 -0.05
C ILE A 44 -10.69 -26.67 0.61
N ALA A 45 -11.55 -25.91 -0.09
CA ALA A 45 -12.15 -24.69 0.44
C ALA A 45 -12.96 -24.94 1.71
N ASN A 46 -13.71 -26.05 1.79
CA ASN A 46 -14.46 -26.41 2.99
C ASN A 46 -13.55 -26.67 4.19
N VAL A 47 -12.43 -27.37 3.99
CA VAL A 47 -11.46 -27.61 5.07
C VAL A 47 -10.80 -26.30 5.51
N VAL A 48 -10.43 -25.44 4.56
CA VAL A 48 -9.83 -24.13 4.85
C VAL A 48 -10.82 -23.23 5.58
N ALA A 49 -12.08 -23.16 5.13
CA ALA A 49 -13.13 -22.35 5.77
C ALA A 49 -13.36 -22.81 7.21
N ASN A 50 -13.47 -24.12 7.45
CA ASN A 50 -13.67 -24.65 8.79
C ASN A 50 -12.49 -24.29 9.73
N ALA A 51 -11.25 -24.51 9.29
CA ALA A 51 -10.06 -24.16 10.07
C ALA A 51 -9.92 -22.64 10.31
N MET A 52 -10.26 -21.83 9.31
CA MET A 52 -10.23 -20.37 9.41
C MET A 52 -11.29 -19.85 10.39
N LYS A 53 -12.50 -20.44 10.38
CA LYS A 53 -13.59 -20.12 11.31
C LYS A 53 -13.21 -20.48 12.75
N ASP A 54 -12.71 -21.70 12.98
CA ASP A 54 -12.32 -22.14 14.32
C ASP A 54 -11.20 -21.24 14.88
N TRP A 55 -10.19 -20.93 14.06
CA TRP A 55 -9.15 -19.95 14.43
C TRP A 55 -9.72 -18.56 14.73
N ALA A 56 -10.65 -18.06 13.91
CA ALA A 56 -11.24 -16.75 14.12
C ALA A 56 -12.06 -16.70 15.41
N ILE A 57 -12.83 -17.74 15.72
CA ILE A 57 -13.61 -17.86 16.97
C ILE A 57 -12.67 -17.87 18.18
N GLU A 58 -11.53 -18.57 18.11
CA GLU A 58 -10.51 -18.53 19.17
C GLU A 58 -9.94 -17.11 19.39
N LYS A 59 -9.92 -16.28 18.34
CA LYS A 59 -9.57 -14.85 18.41
C LYS A 59 -10.72 -13.95 18.84
N GLY A 60 -11.87 -14.53 19.18
CA GLY A 60 -13.07 -13.82 19.63
C GLY A 60 -14.01 -13.40 18.51
N ALA A 61 -13.80 -13.88 17.27
CA ALA A 61 -14.67 -13.52 16.16
C ALA A 61 -16.06 -14.15 16.29
N THR A 62 -17.08 -13.33 16.02
CA THR A 62 -18.50 -13.73 16.04
C THR A 62 -19.14 -13.64 14.66
N HIS A 63 -18.53 -12.85 13.77
CA HIS A 63 -18.96 -12.60 12.42
C HIS A 63 -17.81 -12.84 11.44
N PHE A 64 -18.15 -12.95 10.16
CA PHE A 64 -17.22 -12.85 9.05
C PHE A 64 -17.70 -11.81 8.05
N THR A 65 -16.79 -11.33 7.22
CA THR A 65 -17.09 -10.40 6.16
C THR A 65 -16.16 -10.60 4.97
N HIS A 66 -16.72 -10.42 3.77
CA HIS A 66 -15.93 -10.21 2.56
C HIS A 66 -15.48 -8.76 2.58
N TRP A 67 -14.18 -8.54 2.80
CA TRP A 67 -13.56 -7.22 2.86
C TRP A 67 -13.07 -6.85 1.45
N PHE A 68 -13.58 -5.75 0.89
CA PHE A 68 -13.22 -5.31 -0.46
C PHE A 68 -13.17 -3.78 -0.55
N GLN A 69 -12.60 -3.28 -1.65
CA GLN A 69 -12.39 -1.85 -1.90
C GLN A 69 -13.21 -1.41 -3.13
N PRO A 70 -14.50 -1.05 -2.96
CA PRO A 70 -15.31 -0.54 -4.05
C PRO A 70 -14.77 0.80 -4.59
N MET A 71 -15.33 1.28 -5.69
CA MET A 71 -14.94 2.54 -6.33
C MET A 71 -15.26 3.81 -5.51
N THR A 72 -15.63 3.70 -4.24
CA THR A 72 -15.82 4.81 -3.30
C THR A 72 -14.49 5.35 -2.74
N GLY A 73 -13.40 4.59 -2.84
CA GLY A 73 -12.09 4.96 -2.27
C GLY A 73 -11.91 4.59 -0.79
N ILE A 74 -12.88 3.89 -0.20
CA ILE A 74 -12.81 3.31 1.15
C ILE A 74 -13.19 1.83 1.10
N THR A 75 -12.81 1.06 2.11
CA THR A 75 -13.18 -0.35 2.23
C THR A 75 -14.66 -0.51 2.60
N ALA A 76 -15.27 -1.61 2.16
CA ALA A 76 -16.65 -1.97 2.49
C ALA A 76 -16.72 -3.37 3.11
N GLU A 77 -17.68 -3.53 4.02
CA GLU A 77 -17.88 -4.74 4.80
C GLU A 77 -19.39 -5.00 4.98
N LYS A 78 -19.77 -6.27 4.86
CA LYS A 78 -21.07 -6.80 5.30
C LYS A 78 -20.81 -7.89 6.32
N HIS A 79 -21.28 -7.72 7.55
CA HIS A 79 -21.00 -8.65 8.65
C HIS A 79 -22.09 -9.72 8.71
N ASP A 80 -21.71 -10.95 8.43
CA ASP A 80 -22.58 -12.12 8.53
C ASP A 80 -22.14 -12.95 9.75
N SER A 81 -23.09 -13.38 10.57
CA SER A 81 -22.78 -14.18 11.75
C SER A 81 -22.45 -15.62 11.35
N PHE A 82 -21.56 -16.28 12.10
CA PHE A 82 -21.34 -17.73 11.96
C PHE A 82 -22.53 -18.58 12.44
N ILE A 83 -23.53 -17.97 13.09
CA ILE A 83 -24.66 -18.71 13.68
C ILE A 83 -25.51 -19.36 12.59
N SER A 84 -25.70 -20.68 12.70
CA SER A 84 -26.64 -21.47 11.93
C SER A 84 -27.57 -22.21 12.90
N PRO A 85 -28.91 -22.03 12.82
CA PRO A 85 -29.86 -22.70 13.70
C PRO A 85 -29.99 -24.18 13.35
N THR A 86 -30.15 -25.03 14.35
CA THR A 86 -30.42 -26.46 14.19
C THR A 86 -31.90 -26.78 14.43
N ASP A 87 -32.39 -27.88 13.88
CA ASP A 87 -33.79 -28.32 13.99
C ASP A 87 -34.26 -28.51 15.45
N ASP A 88 -33.33 -28.75 16.38
CA ASP A 88 -33.60 -28.90 17.82
C ASP A 88 -33.59 -27.56 18.60
N GLY A 89 -33.52 -26.42 17.91
CA GLY A 89 -33.55 -25.08 18.49
C GLY A 89 -32.23 -24.64 19.14
N LYS A 90 -31.14 -25.40 18.94
CA LYS A 90 -29.78 -24.98 19.30
C LYS A 90 -29.15 -24.19 18.16
N ILE A 91 -27.95 -23.69 18.41
CA ILE A 91 -27.12 -23.02 17.40
C ILE A 91 -25.81 -23.78 17.22
N ILE A 92 -25.30 -23.75 16.00
CA ILE A 92 -23.94 -24.15 15.67
C ILE A 92 -23.23 -23.01 14.96
N MET A 93 -21.90 -23.02 15.00
CA MET A 93 -21.07 -22.05 14.29
C MET A 93 -20.61 -22.68 12.97
N GLU A 94 -21.13 -22.18 11.86
CA GLU A 94 -20.88 -22.69 10.51
C GLU A 94 -20.20 -21.62 9.66
N PHE A 95 -19.28 -22.07 8.80
CA PHE A 95 -18.68 -21.28 7.75
C PHE A 95 -18.23 -22.23 6.65
N SER A 96 -18.88 -22.16 5.50
CA SER A 96 -18.69 -23.11 4.41
C SER A 96 -17.62 -22.64 3.42
N GLY A 97 -17.03 -23.58 2.67
CA GLY A 97 -16.12 -23.26 1.57
C GLY A 97 -16.80 -22.47 0.46
N LYS A 98 -18.14 -22.58 0.32
CA LYS A 98 -18.91 -21.76 -0.63
C LYS A 98 -18.89 -20.29 -0.22
N GLU A 99 -19.14 -20.01 1.05
CA GLU A 99 -19.11 -18.65 1.60
C GLU A 99 -17.70 -18.08 1.66
N LEU A 100 -16.67 -18.91 1.85
CA LEU A 100 -15.28 -18.50 1.75
C LEU A 100 -14.92 -18.05 0.32
N VAL A 101 -15.20 -18.89 -0.68
CA VAL A 101 -14.76 -18.63 -2.06
C VAL A 101 -15.55 -17.48 -2.68
N ARG A 102 -16.84 -17.36 -2.36
CA ARG A 102 -17.72 -16.38 -2.98
C ARG A 102 -18.78 -15.84 -2.03
N GLY A 103 -18.91 -14.51 -1.98
CA GLY A 103 -20.05 -13.82 -1.39
C GLY A 103 -20.99 -13.24 -2.45
N GLU A 104 -22.22 -12.94 -2.05
CA GLU A 104 -23.22 -12.26 -2.89
C GLU A 104 -23.74 -11.02 -2.13
N PRO A 105 -23.00 -9.90 -2.12
CA PRO A 105 -23.50 -8.65 -1.56
C PRO A 105 -24.48 -7.96 -2.52
N ASP A 106 -25.33 -7.10 -1.96
CA ASP A 106 -26.08 -6.14 -2.76
C ASP A 106 -25.11 -5.06 -3.28
N ALA A 107 -24.91 -5.06 -4.58
CA ALA A 107 -24.08 -4.10 -5.27
C ALA A 107 -24.82 -2.79 -5.56
N SER A 108 -26.15 -2.73 -5.45
CA SER A 108 -27.04 -1.65 -5.93
C SER A 108 -26.58 -0.25 -5.52
N SER A 109 -26.00 -0.15 -4.32
CA SER A 109 -25.63 1.11 -3.69
C SER A 109 -24.16 1.52 -3.92
N PHE A 110 -23.33 0.66 -4.53
CA PHE A 110 -21.95 1.02 -4.84
C PHE A 110 -21.85 1.82 -6.15
N PRO A 111 -20.96 2.83 -6.22
CA PRO A 111 -20.66 3.53 -7.46
C PRO A 111 -20.25 2.54 -8.55
N SER A 112 -20.89 2.62 -9.71
CA SER A 112 -20.59 1.76 -10.86
C SER A 112 -19.96 2.53 -12.03
N GLY A 113 -19.86 3.86 -11.95
CA GLY A 113 -19.38 4.68 -13.07
C GLY A 113 -20.21 4.52 -14.37
N GLY A 114 -21.47 4.07 -14.25
CA GLY A 114 -22.34 3.76 -15.40
C GLY A 114 -22.15 2.37 -15.99
N LEU A 115 -21.26 1.53 -15.44
CA LEU A 115 -21.04 0.14 -15.88
C LEU A 115 -22.23 -0.79 -15.59
N ARG A 116 -23.20 -0.33 -14.81
CA ARG A 116 -24.35 -1.12 -14.37
C ARG A 116 -25.61 -0.28 -14.33
N ALA A 117 -26.74 -0.87 -14.71
CA ALA A 117 -28.04 -0.23 -14.56
C ALA A 117 -28.47 -0.12 -13.09
N THR A 118 -29.29 0.88 -12.76
CA THR A 118 -29.73 1.15 -11.38
C THR A 118 -30.67 0.08 -10.81
N PHE A 119 -31.32 -0.72 -11.66
CA PHE A 119 -32.22 -1.79 -11.23
C PHE A 119 -31.49 -3.12 -10.95
N GLU A 120 -30.21 -3.25 -11.32
CA GLU A 120 -29.44 -4.48 -11.16
C GLU A 120 -28.75 -4.47 -9.80
N ALA A 121 -29.24 -5.25 -8.84
CA ALA A 121 -28.70 -5.26 -7.48
C ALA A 121 -27.55 -6.24 -7.26
N ARG A 122 -27.46 -7.31 -8.08
CA ARG A 122 -26.55 -8.42 -7.79
C ARG A 122 -25.09 -8.08 -8.07
N GLY A 123 -24.22 -8.36 -7.10
CA GLY A 123 -22.77 -8.42 -7.28
C GLY A 123 -22.17 -9.65 -6.62
N TYR A 124 -20.90 -9.89 -6.90
CA TYR A 124 -20.17 -11.04 -6.39
C TYR A 124 -18.85 -10.59 -5.80
N THR A 125 -18.52 -11.15 -4.63
CA THR A 125 -17.16 -11.09 -4.09
C THR A 125 -16.46 -12.42 -4.31
N ALA A 126 -15.18 -12.38 -4.64
CA ALA A 126 -14.35 -13.57 -4.80
C ALA A 126 -13.11 -13.44 -3.90
N TRP A 127 -12.84 -14.44 -3.08
CA TRP A 127 -11.68 -14.43 -2.18
C TRP A 127 -10.37 -14.36 -2.97
N ASP A 128 -9.50 -13.42 -2.58
CA ASP A 128 -8.11 -13.34 -3.02
C ASP A 128 -7.22 -14.09 -2.01
N PRO A 129 -6.78 -15.32 -2.32
CA PRO A 129 -5.95 -16.10 -1.41
C PRO A 129 -4.49 -15.63 -1.37
N THR A 130 -4.11 -14.62 -2.16
CA THR A 130 -2.76 -14.00 -2.09
C THR A 130 -2.65 -12.95 -0.98
N SER A 131 -3.78 -12.51 -0.43
CA SER A 131 -3.88 -11.64 0.74
C SER A 131 -4.51 -12.41 1.90
N TYR A 132 -3.87 -12.41 3.06
CA TYR A 132 -4.31 -13.26 4.18
C TYR A 132 -5.57 -12.71 4.84
N ALA A 133 -6.46 -13.61 5.24
CA ALA A 133 -7.59 -13.26 6.09
C ALA A 133 -7.09 -12.81 7.47
N PHE A 134 -7.80 -11.88 8.10
CA PHE A 134 -7.42 -11.30 9.39
C PHE A 134 -8.65 -11.09 10.27
N VAL A 135 -8.47 -10.98 11.58
CA VAL A 135 -9.54 -10.64 12.52
C VAL A 135 -9.40 -9.19 12.93
N LYS A 136 -10.47 -8.42 12.73
CA LYS A 136 -10.60 -7.03 13.15
C LYS A 136 -11.94 -6.87 13.87
N GLU A 137 -11.93 -6.28 15.07
CA GLU A 137 -13.15 -6.02 15.86
C GLU A 137 -14.10 -7.23 15.99
N ASN A 138 -13.57 -8.40 16.37
CA ASN A 138 -14.37 -9.64 16.50
C ASN A 138 -15.05 -10.08 15.19
N THR A 139 -14.51 -9.68 14.04
CA THR A 139 -14.99 -10.08 12.72
C THR A 139 -13.83 -10.66 11.90
N LEU A 140 -14.04 -11.82 11.29
CA LEU A 140 -13.13 -12.41 10.31
C LEU A 140 -13.28 -11.66 8.98
N CYS A 141 -12.26 -10.89 8.59
CA CYS A 141 -12.20 -10.16 7.33
C CYS A 141 -11.47 -11.00 6.27
N ILE A 142 -12.15 -11.25 5.15
CA ILE A 142 -11.66 -12.06 4.03
C ILE A 142 -11.38 -11.12 2.85
N PRO A 143 -10.12 -10.86 2.48
CA PRO A 143 -9.80 -9.97 1.36
C PRO A 143 -10.37 -10.48 0.04
N THR A 144 -11.17 -9.68 -0.63
CA THR A 144 -11.92 -10.13 -1.81
C THR A 144 -11.87 -9.10 -2.95
N ALA A 145 -11.97 -9.63 -4.17
CA ALA A 145 -12.27 -8.86 -5.36
C ALA A 145 -13.79 -8.74 -5.52
N PHE A 146 -14.29 -7.61 -6.02
CA PHE A 146 -15.72 -7.34 -6.16
C PHE A 146 -16.09 -6.97 -7.60
N CYS A 147 -17.09 -7.69 -8.14
CA CYS A 147 -17.58 -7.51 -9.50
C CYS A 147 -19.10 -7.49 -9.58
N SER A 148 -19.61 -6.92 -10.67
CA SER A 148 -21.02 -6.93 -11.02
C SER A 148 -21.50 -8.35 -11.40
N TYR A 149 -22.81 -8.48 -11.62
CA TYR A 149 -23.38 -9.68 -12.25
C TYR A 149 -22.79 -9.99 -13.64
N GLY A 150 -22.47 -8.97 -14.44
CA GLY A 150 -21.87 -9.11 -15.78
C GLY A 150 -20.37 -9.43 -15.77
N GLY A 151 -19.71 -9.37 -14.60
CA GLY A 151 -18.28 -9.59 -14.45
C GLY A 151 -17.43 -8.34 -14.64
N GLU A 152 -18.04 -7.16 -14.76
CA GLU A 152 -17.35 -5.88 -14.68
C GLU A 152 -16.74 -5.68 -13.29
N ALA A 153 -15.51 -5.20 -13.23
CA ALA A 153 -14.86 -4.88 -11.96
C ALA A 153 -15.52 -3.64 -11.34
N LEU A 154 -16.03 -3.79 -10.12
CA LEU A 154 -16.64 -2.69 -9.35
C LEU A 154 -15.75 -2.28 -8.17
N ASP A 155 -14.47 -2.67 -8.23
CA ASP A 155 -13.46 -2.48 -7.20
C ASP A 155 -12.15 -1.93 -7.76
N LYS A 156 -11.24 -1.60 -6.86
CA LYS A 156 -9.86 -1.20 -7.20
C LYS A 156 -8.90 -2.39 -7.27
N LYS A 157 -9.24 -3.50 -6.61
CA LYS A 157 -8.38 -4.67 -6.50
C LYS A 157 -8.30 -5.48 -7.78
N THR A 158 -9.42 -5.71 -8.48
CA THR A 158 -9.42 -6.48 -9.74
C THR A 158 -8.56 -5.82 -10.82
N PRO A 159 -8.68 -4.50 -11.10
CA PRO A 159 -7.79 -3.83 -12.06
C PRO A 159 -6.31 -3.90 -11.66
N LEU A 160 -6.00 -3.78 -10.37
CA LEU A 160 -4.63 -3.89 -9.85
C LEU A 160 -4.04 -5.28 -10.13
N LEU A 161 -4.76 -6.35 -9.77
CA LEU A 161 -4.34 -7.73 -9.98
C LEU A 161 -4.12 -8.03 -11.47
N ARG A 162 -5.03 -7.57 -12.34
CA ARG A 162 -4.90 -7.71 -13.81
C ARG A 162 -3.65 -6.99 -14.33
N SER A 163 -3.38 -5.77 -13.85
CA SER A 163 -2.20 -5.00 -14.23
C SER A 163 -0.90 -5.71 -13.82
N MET A 164 -0.86 -6.24 -12.59
CA MET A 164 0.27 -7.02 -12.08
C MET A 164 0.52 -8.29 -12.92
N GLU A 165 -0.53 -9.02 -13.30
CA GLU A 165 -0.42 -10.22 -14.14
C GLU A 165 0.13 -9.90 -15.53
N VAL A 166 -0.39 -8.84 -16.17
CA VAL A 166 0.06 -8.40 -17.49
C VAL A 166 1.53 -8.00 -17.45
N LEU A 167 1.93 -7.17 -16.49
CA LEU A 167 3.33 -6.75 -16.32
C LEU A 167 4.24 -7.96 -16.07
N GLY A 168 3.83 -8.87 -15.17
CA GLY A 168 4.58 -10.08 -14.86
C GLY A 168 4.83 -10.96 -16.09
N LYS A 169 3.80 -11.17 -16.91
CA LYS A 169 3.91 -11.95 -18.16
C LYS A 169 4.87 -11.31 -19.16
N GLN A 170 4.79 -9.98 -19.36
CA GLN A 170 5.67 -9.29 -20.30
C GLN A 170 7.11 -9.23 -19.79
N ALA A 171 7.32 -9.01 -18.49
CA ALA A 171 8.65 -9.01 -17.89
C ALA A 171 9.32 -10.38 -18.02
N VAL A 172 8.60 -11.48 -17.74
CA VAL A 172 9.14 -12.85 -17.96
C VAL A 172 9.52 -13.06 -19.43
N ARG A 173 8.69 -12.62 -20.38
CA ARG A 173 9.02 -12.71 -21.82
C ARG A 173 10.34 -12.03 -22.15
N VAL A 174 10.56 -10.83 -21.64
CA VAL A 174 11.81 -10.07 -21.84
C VAL A 174 12.99 -10.78 -21.18
N LEU A 175 12.83 -11.28 -19.95
CA LEU A 175 13.88 -12.01 -19.23
C LEU A 175 14.34 -13.27 -19.96
N ARG A 176 13.46 -13.94 -20.72
CA ARG A 176 13.87 -15.08 -21.57
C ARG A 176 14.92 -14.71 -22.61
N LEU A 177 14.91 -13.47 -23.11
CA LEU A 177 15.90 -12.99 -24.09
C LEU A 177 17.30 -12.85 -23.48
N PHE A 178 17.38 -12.62 -22.16
CA PHE A 178 18.64 -12.60 -21.41
C PHE A 178 19.09 -13.99 -20.92
N GLY A 179 18.43 -15.06 -21.36
CA GLY A 179 18.77 -16.43 -20.97
C GLY A 179 18.29 -16.84 -19.57
N ASN A 180 17.47 -16.04 -18.89
CA ASN A 180 16.91 -16.39 -17.59
C ASN A 180 15.81 -17.45 -17.74
N THR A 181 16.16 -18.74 -17.72
CA THR A 181 15.23 -19.87 -17.83
C THR A 181 14.52 -20.23 -16.52
N ASP A 182 15.09 -19.85 -15.38
CA ASP A 182 14.58 -20.27 -14.06
C ASP A 182 13.52 -19.33 -13.48
N VAL A 183 13.39 -18.12 -14.06
CA VAL A 183 12.36 -17.16 -13.68
C VAL A 183 11.01 -17.61 -14.22
N THR A 184 10.03 -17.79 -13.33
CA THR A 184 8.67 -18.23 -13.69
C THR A 184 7.63 -17.12 -13.50
N SER A 185 7.90 -16.15 -12.64
CA SER A 185 7.03 -15.00 -12.41
C SER A 185 7.83 -13.77 -11.98
N VAL A 186 7.27 -12.61 -12.28
CA VAL A 186 7.77 -11.30 -11.87
C VAL A 186 6.65 -10.59 -11.14
N LYS A 187 6.96 -9.98 -9.99
CA LYS A 187 6.02 -9.27 -9.13
C LYS A 187 6.50 -7.85 -8.90
N THR A 188 5.56 -6.94 -8.73
CA THR A 188 5.85 -5.58 -8.27
C THR A 188 5.81 -5.51 -6.76
N THR A 189 6.59 -4.59 -6.21
CA THR A 189 6.60 -4.23 -4.79
C THR A 189 6.33 -2.75 -4.62
N VAL A 190 5.69 -2.39 -3.50
CA VAL A 190 5.44 -1.00 -3.11
C VAL A 190 5.71 -0.84 -1.61
N GLY A 191 6.42 0.23 -1.26
CA GLY A 191 6.53 0.77 0.10
C GLY A 191 5.85 2.15 0.18
N PRO A 192 4.62 2.23 0.71
CA PRO A 192 3.89 3.49 0.79
C PRO A 192 4.35 4.32 2.01
N GLU A 193 4.67 5.59 1.82
CA GLU A 193 4.95 6.55 2.90
C GLU A 193 3.69 7.35 3.19
N GLN A 194 3.03 7.11 4.32
CA GLN A 194 1.72 7.68 4.62
C GLN A 194 1.85 8.94 5.49
N GLU A 195 1.60 10.10 4.91
CA GLU A 195 1.51 11.36 5.68
C GLU A 195 0.08 11.63 6.16
N TYR A 196 -0.04 12.32 7.30
CA TYR A 196 -1.31 12.68 7.91
C TYR A 196 -1.16 13.84 8.91
N PHE A 197 -2.28 14.49 9.26
CA PHE A 197 -2.35 15.46 10.35
C PHE A 197 -3.10 14.91 11.56
N LEU A 198 -2.68 15.30 12.77
CA LEU A 198 -3.42 15.05 14.01
C LEU A 198 -3.95 16.36 14.59
N VAL A 199 -5.26 16.41 14.81
CA VAL A 199 -5.94 17.57 15.41
C VAL A 199 -6.62 17.13 16.70
N ASP A 200 -6.67 18.02 17.69
CA ASP A 200 -7.45 17.78 18.89
C ASP A 200 -8.95 17.64 18.54
N GLU A 201 -9.60 16.58 19.05
CA GLU A 201 -10.98 16.25 18.71
C GLU A 201 -11.97 17.34 19.15
N GLU A 202 -11.74 18.01 20.29
CA GLU A 202 -12.62 19.10 20.73
C GLU A 202 -12.53 20.31 19.82
N LEU A 203 -11.34 20.60 19.28
CA LEU A 203 -11.14 21.68 18.31
C LEU A 203 -11.71 21.31 16.93
N TYR A 204 -11.54 20.07 16.51
CA TYR A 204 -12.12 19.55 15.28
C TYR A 204 -13.65 19.65 15.30
N ASN A 205 -14.29 19.28 16.40
CA ASN A 205 -15.75 19.33 16.56
C ASN A 205 -16.32 20.76 16.51
N LYS A 206 -15.49 21.79 16.77
CA LYS A 206 -15.86 23.21 16.62
C LYS A 206 -15.73 23.73 15.18
N ARG A 207 -15.28 22.89 14.24
CA ARG A 207 -14.98 23.27 12.86
C ARG A 207 -15.80 22.44 11.86
N PRO A 208 -17.07 22.84 11.60
CA PRO A 208 -17.92 22.16 10.64
C PRO A 208 -17.29 21.99 9.25
N ASP A 209 -16.48 22.95 8.81
CA ASP A 209 -15.76 22.87 7.55
C ASP A 209 -14.75 21.70 7.51
N LEU A 210 -13.98 21.49 8.59
CA LEU A 210 -13.11 20.32 8.71
C LEU A 210 -13.90 19.01 8.77
N ILE A 211 -15.06 19.01 9.43
CA ILE A 211 -15.92 17.82 9.55
C ILE A 211 -16.46 17.38 8.19
N TYR A 212 -17.01 18.32 7.42
CA TYR A 212 -17.68 18.00 6.17
C TYR A 212 -16.75 17.89 4.97
N THR A 213 -15.62 18.61 4.98
CA THR A 213 -14.74 18.69 3.80
C THR A 213 -13.35 18.11 4.03
N GLY A 214 -13.01 17.71 5.26
CA GLY A 214 -11.66 17.24 5.61
C GLY A 214 -10.59 18.33 5.61
N ARG A 215 -10.96 19.58 5.29
CA ARG A 215 -10.07 20.75 5.25
C ARG A 215 -10.74 21.99 5.80
N THR A 216 -9.92 22.97 6.11
CA THR A 216 -10.39 24.32 6.42
C THR A 216 -10.78 25.04 5.13
N LEU A 217 -11.96 25.66 5.12
CA LEU A 217 -12.45 26.51 4.03
C LEU A 217 -12.16 27.98 4.28
N LEU A 218 -12.11 28.36 5.57
CA LEU A 218 -11.83 29.70 6.05
C LEU A 218 -10.97 29.64 7.32
N GLY A 219 -10.21 30.69 7.58
CA GLY A 219 -9.38 30.78 8.78
C GLY A 219 -8.27 31.80 8.63
N ALA A 220 -7.99 32.52 9.71
CA ALA A 220 -6.78 33.34 9.80
C ALA A 220 -5.53 32.45 9.86
N ARG A 221 -4.38 32.98 9.44
CA ARG A 221 -3.10 32.29 9.60
C ARG A 221 -2.80 32.06 11.08
N ALA A 222 -2.22 30.91 11.40
CA ALA A 222 -1.81 30.60 12.76
C ALA A 222 -0.75 31.62 13.26
N PRO A 223 -0.79 32.05 14.54
CA PRO A 223 0.22 32.95 15.10
C PRO A 223 1.63 32.37 15.09
N LYS A 224 1.76 31.03 15.15
CA LYS A 224 3.00 30.30 14.91
C LYS A 224 2.83 29.49 13.64
N GLY A 225 3.45 29.96 12.57
CA GLY A 225 3.45 29.30 11.26
C GLY A 225 4.53 28.23 11.15
N GLN A 226 4.77 27.80 9.92
CA GLN A 226 5.85 26.90 9.53
C GLN A 226 7.13 27.71 9.20
N GLU A 227 7.49 28.68 10.04
CA GLU A 227 8.49 29.70 9.68
C GLU A 227 9.95 29.28 9.93
N LEU A 228 10.16 28.24 10.74
CA LEU A 228 11.48 27.74 11.12
C LEU A 228 11.71 26.26 10.74
N ASP A 229 10.70 25.59 10.18
CA ASP A 229 10.71 24.14 9.90
C ASP A 229 11.13 23.24 11.08
N ASP A 230 11.12 23.77 12.33
CA ASP A 230 11.52 23.11 13.58
C ASP A 230 10.77 21.81 13.91
N HIS A 231 9.66 21.55 13.19
CA HIS A 231 8.83 20.37 13.42
C HIS A 231 9.44 19.13 12.75
N TYR A 232 10.14 19.29 11.61
CA TYR A 232 10.72 18.16 10.86
C TYR A 232 11.80 17.45 11.68
N PHE A 233 11.59 16.15 11.93
CA PHE A 233 12.39 15.37 12.88
C PHE A 233 12.54 15.98 14.29
N GLY A 234 11.67 16.93 14.65
CA GLY A 234 11.60 17.50 15.98
C GLY A 234 11.09 16.49 17.01
N SER A 235 11.17 16.84 18.29
CA SER A 235 10.68 15.97 19.38
C SER A 235 9.17 15.70 19.25
N ILE A 236 8.77 14.43 19.23
CA ILE A 236 7.35 14.04 19.19
C ILE A 236 6.71 14.31 20.55
N LYS A 237 5.57 15.01 20.57
CA LYS A 237 4.84 15.33 21.81
C LYS A 237 4.36 14.05 22.49
N PRO A 238 4.36 13.96 23.84
CA PRO A 238 4.00 12.72 24.56
C PRO A 238 2.64 12.12 24.16
N ARG A 239 1.61 12.97 23.97
CA ARG A 239 0.28 12.52 23.54
C ARG A 239 0.28 11.92 22.12
N VAL A 240 1.04 12.52 21.20
CA VAL A 240 1.19 11.99 19.84
C VAL A 240 1.98 10.68 19.87
N LYS A 241 3.03 10.60 20.70
CA LYS A 241 3.81 9.37 20.84
C LYS A 241 2.98 8.22 21.42
N ALA A 242 2.05 8.49 22.35
CA ALA A 242 1.12 7.49 22.86
C ALA A 242 0.18 6.97 21.76
N PHE A 243 -0.36 7.86 20.93
CA PHE A 243 -1.15 7.48 19.74
C PHE A 243 -0.33 6.59 18.79
N MET A 244 0.90 7.02 18.46
CA MET A 244 1.83 6.31 17.58
C MET A 244 2.17 4.91 18.11
N SER A 245 2.44 4.79 19.42
CA SER A 245 2.72 3.50 20.05
C SER A 245 1.53 2.54 19.99
N ASP A 246 0.30 3.03 20.21
CA ASP A 246 -0.91 2.21 20.09
C ASP A 246 -1.18 1.84 18.62
N LEU A 247 -0.88 2.75 17.69
CA LEU A 247 -1.02 2.49 16.26
C LEU A 247 -0.07 1.36 15.83
N ASP A 248 1.21 1.44 16.21
CA ASP A 248 2.20 0.40 15.95
C ASP A 248 1.75 -0.97 16.48
N ASP A 249 1.29 -1.03 17.73
CA ASP A 249 0.78 -2.27 18.34
C ASP A 249 -0.39 -2.88 17.55
N GLU A 250 -1.34 -2.06 17.09
CA GLU A 250 -2.48 -2.54 16.29
C GLU A 250 -2.07 -2.99 14.88
N LEU A 251 -1.16 -2.27 14.23
CA LEU A 251 -0.65 -2.61 12.90
C LEU A 251 0.19 -3.90 12.93
N TRP A 252 1.04 -4.07 13.95
CA TRP A 252 1.85 -5.27 14.12
C TRP A 252 0.99 -6.50 14.36
N LYS A 253 -0.11 -6.41 15.13
CA LYS A 253 -1.07 -7.53 15.30
C LYS A 253 -1.67 -7.98 13.96
N LEU A 254 -1.89 -7.03 13.05
CA LEU A 254 -2.36 -7.27 11.67
C LEU A 254 -1.24 -7.68 10.70
N GLY A 255 -0.01 -7.89 11.18
CA GLY A 255 1.12 -8.32 10.35
C GLY A 255 1.69 -7.23 9.44
N ILE A 256 1.30 -5.97 9.65
CA ILE A 256 1.81 -4.82 8.90
C ILE A 256 3.17 -4.43 9.49
N LEU A 257 4.20 -4.37 8.63
CA LEU A 257 5.58 -4.07 9.03
C LEU A 257 5.81 -2.56 9.22
N ALA A 258 5.00 -1.91 10.06
CA ALA A 258 5.20 -0.50 10.43
C ALA A 258 6.60 -0.32 11.04
N LYS A 259 7.40 0.57 10.45
CA LYS A 259 8.85 0.63 10.71
C LYS A 259 9.36 2.01 11.07
N THR A 260 8.89 3.03 10.36
CA THR A 260 9.36 4.40 10.49
C THR A 260 8.18 5.30 10.81
N GLU A 261 8.38 6.20 11.76
CA GLU A 261 7.45 7.30 12.06
C GLU A 261 8.23 8.54 12.48
N HIS A 262 7.75 9.71 12.08
CA HIS A 262 8.33 10.99 12.50
C HIS A 262 7.34 12.14 12.34
N ASN A 263 7.74 13.30 12.87
CA ASN A 263 7.12 14.57 12.52
C ASN A 263 7.54 14.98 11.10
N GLU A 264 6.57 15.46 10.33
CA GLU A 264 6.79 16.06 9.02
C GLU A 264 7.11 17.57 9.14
N VAL A 265 7.14 18.31 8.03
CA VAL A 265 7.52 19.73 8.07
C VAL A 265 6.43 20.62 8.68
N ALA A 266 5.15 20.40 8.35
CA ALA A 266 4.07 21.25 8.88
C ALA A 266 3.70 20.90 10.33
N PRO A 267 3.30 21.89 11.15
CA PRO A 267 2.86 21.64 12.53
C PRO A 267 1.75 20.59 12.61
N ALA A 268 1.95 19.59 13.47
CA ALA A 268 1.04 18.46 13.67
C ALA A 268 0.84 17.55 12.43
N GLN A 269 1.73 17.66 11.44
CA GLN A 269 1.89 16.68 10.37
C GLN A 269 2.88 15.60 10.82
N HIS A 270 2.59 14.37 10.42
CA HIS A 270 3.36 13.18 10.74
C HIS A 270 3.41 12.24 9.53
N GLU A 271 4.38 11.33 9.54
CA GLU A 271 4.52 10.27 8.55
C GLU A 271 4.61 8.92 9.24
N LEU A 272 4.06 7.88 8.61
CA LEU A 272 4.32 6.48 8.93
C LEU A 272 4.65 5.70 7.64
N ALA A 273 5.75 4.95 7.65
CA ALA A 273 6.14 4.10 6.53
C ALA A 273 6.38 2.65 6.99
N PRO A 274 5.68 1.66 6.41
CA PRO A 274 5.99 0.26 6.59
C PRO A 274 7.09 -0.21 5.64
N ILE A 275 7.68 -1.37 5.93
CA ILE A 275 8.55 -2.06 4.97
C ILE A 275 7.72 -2.46 3.74
N PHE A 276 8.30 -2.30 2.54
CA PHE A 276 7.65 -2.66 1.29
C PHE A 276 7.19 -4.13 1.28
N SER A 277 6.13 -4.39 0.53
CA SER A 277 5.63 -5.74 0.26
C SER A 277 5.24 -5.86 -1.21
N THR A 278 4.77 -7.02 -1.65
CA THR A 278 4.14 -7.15 -2.97
C THR A 278 2.99 -6.16 -3.09
N THR A 279 2.84 -5.53 -4.26
CA THR A 279 1.93 -4.38 -4.45
C THR A 279 0.50 -4.64 -3.96
N ASN A 280 -0.05 -5.83 -4.21
CA ASN A 280 -1.38 -6.23 -3.74
C ASN A 280 -1.49 -6.16 -2.20
N ILE A 281 -0.56 -6.80 -1.50
CA ILE A 281 -0.52 -6.83 -0.03
C ILE A 281 -0.24 -5.43 0.53
N ALA A 282 0.71 -4.69 -0.06
CA ALA A 282 1.04 -3.33 0.37
C ALA A 282 -0.17 -2.37 0.28
N THR A 283 -0.99 -2.53 -0.76
CA THR A 283 -2.22 -1.75 -0.95
C THR A 283 -3.27 -2.11 0.12
N ASP A 284 -3.53 -3.41 0.33
CA ASP A 284 -4.45 -3.86 1.39
C ASP A 284 -3.98 -3.38 2.78
N HIS A 285 -2.68 -3.50 3.07
CA HIS A 285 -2.09 -3.04 4.32
C HIS A 285 -2.21 -1.52 4.51
N ASN A 286 -2.03 -0.73 3.44
CA ASN A 286 -2.17 0.72 3.54
C ASN A 286 -3.62 1.14 3.81
N GLN A 287 -4.61 0.46 3.21
CA GLN A 287 -6.03 0.68 3.51
C GLN A 287 -6.35 0.42 4.98
N LEU A 288 -5.87 -0.71 5.52
CA LEU A 288 -5.99 -1.00 6.95
C LEU A 288 -5.25 0.04 7.79
N THR A 289 -4.06 0.48 7.36
CA THR A 289 -3.28 1.50 8.06
C THR A 289 -4.07 2.79 8.20
N MET A 290 -4.66 3.30 7.11
CA MET A 290 -5.47 4.52 7.13
C MET A 290 -6.70 4.39 8.04
N GLU A 291 -7.38 3.25 8.01
CA GLU A 291 -8.54 2.99 8.86
C GLU A 291 -8.15 2.95 10.35
N ILE A 292 -7.10 2.19 10.70
CA ILE A 292 -6.62 2.04 12.07
C ILE A 292 -6.06 3.37 12.59
N MET A 293 -5.37 4.17 11.76
CA MET A 293 -4.95 5.53 12.12
C MET A 293 -6.13 6.39 12.59
N GLN A 294 -7.23 6.43 11.84
CA GLN A 294 -8.41 7.21 12.21
C GLN A 294 -9.06 6.70 13.50
N LYS A 295 -9.15 5.37 13.65
CA LYS A 295 -9.74 4.75 14.83
C LYS A 295 -8.91 4.95 16.09
N VAL A 296 -7.60 4.72 16.02
CA VAL A 296 -6.69 4.89 17.15
C VAL A 296 -6.59 6.36 17.54
N ALA A 297 -6.60 7.30 16.58
CA ALA A 297 -6.59 8.73 16.88
C ALA A 297 -7.73 9.11 17.83
N ARG A 298 -8.96 8.64 17.56
CA ARG A 298 -10.11 8.94 18.43
C ARG A 298 -9.96 8.39 19.84
N LYS A 299 -9.32 7.23 20.04
CA LYS A 299 -9.04 6.69 21.38
C LYS A 299 -8.14 7.62 22.21
N HIS A 300 -7.34 8.44 21.55
CA HIS A 300 -6.44 9.42 22.16
C HIS A 300 -7.02 10.85 22.16
N GLY A 301 -8.32 11.01 21.88
CA GLY A 301 -9.02 12.31 21.75
C GLY A 301 -8.51 13.16 20.58
N LEU A 302 -7.94 12.51 19.57
CA LEU A 302 -7.39 13.14 18.38
C LEU A 302 -8.22 12.74 17.15
N VAL A 303 -8.12 13.53 16.09
CA VAL A 303 -8.68 13.22 14.78
C VAL A 303 -7.53 13.17 13.77
N CYS A 304 -7.39 12.04 13.10
CA CYS A 304 -6.46 11.86 11.99
C CYS A 304 -7.09 12.38 10.69
N LEU A 305 -6.46 13.38 10.08
CA LEU A 305 -6.85 13.94 8.80
C LEU A 305 -5.93 13.41 7.71
N LEU A 306 -6.51 12.72 6.73
CA LEU A 306 -5.82 12.16 5.56
C LEU A 306 -5.99 13.01 4.30
N HIS A 307 -6.70 14.14 4.39
CA HIS A 307 -6.89 15.05 3.26
C HIS A 307 -5.54 15.66 2.85
N GLU A 308 -5.29 15.84 1.55
CA GLU A 308 -3.97 16.23 1.01
C GLU A 308 -3.56 17.65 1.39
N LYS A 309 -4.54 18.53 1.60
CA LYS A 309 -4.33 19.92 2.03
C LYS A 309 -5.33 20.37 3.09
N PRO A 310 -5.22 19.90 4.35
CA PRO A 310 -6.19 20.23 5.40
C PRO A 310 -6.16 21.72 5.79
N PHE A 311 -4.97 22.32 5.76
CA PHE A 311 -4.75 23.71 6.16
C PHE A 311 -4.07 24.51 5.04
N ALA A 312 -4.56 25.72 4.79
CA ALA A 312 -3.97 26.63 3.81
C ALA A 312 -2.67 27.26 4.36
N GLY A 313 -1.66 27.39 3.50
CA GLY A 313 -0.41 28.10 3.83
C GLY A 313 0.65 27.30 4.60
N VAL A 314 0.47 25.99 4.77
CA VAL A 314 1.46 25.04 5.31
C VAL A 314 1.61 23.84 4.36
N ASN A 315 2.58 22.95 4.59
CA ASN A 315 2.75 21.74 3.76
C ASN A 315 1.47 20.89 3.69
N GLY A 316 1.32 20.18 2.58
CA GLY A 316 0.22 19.21 2.40
C GLY A 316 0.70 17.78 2.66
N SER A 317 -0.24 16.86 2.82
CA SER A 317 0.02 15.44 3.06
C SER A 317 0.06 14.64 1.75
N GLY A 318 1.19 13.97 1.50
CA GLY A 318 1.39 13.04 0.39
C GLY A 318 1.22 11.57 0.77
N LYS A 319 1.20 10.70 -0.24
CA LYS A 319 1.50 9.27 -0.08
C LYS A 319 2.55 8.84 -1.10
N HIS A 320 3.83 8.81 -0.75
CA HIS A 320 4.83 8.40 -1.74
C HIS A 320 4.78 6.88 -1.94
N ASN A 321 4.86 6.44 -3.20
CA ASN A 321 4.93 5.03 -3.53
C ASN A 321 6.33 4.67 -4.00
N ASN A 322 7.09 3.99 -3.14
CA ASN A 322 8.37 3.39 -3.50
C ASN A 322 8.13 2.08 -4.26
N TRP A 323 8.11 2.14 -5.59
CA TRP A 323 7.76 1.06 -6.49
C TRP A 323 8.99 0.37 -7.10
N SER A 324 8.99 -0.97 -7.10
CA SER A 324 10.01 -1.78 -7.77
C SER A 324 9.43 -3.04 -8.42
N ILE A 325 10.27 -3.75 -9.19
CA ILE A 325 9.92 -4.97 -9.92
C ILE A 325 10.96 -6.05 -9.60
N SER A 326 10.50 -7.21 -9.13
CA SER A 326 11.38 -8.31 -8.72
C SER A 326 10.95 -9.67 -9.28
N THR A 327 11.92 -10.51 -9.60
CA THR A 327 11.69 -11.89 -10.03
C THR A 327 11.34 -12.79 -8.84
N ASN A 328 10.69 -13.93 -9.11
CA ASN A 328 10.48 -14.95 -8.09
C ASN A 328 11.78 -15.63 -7.59
N THR A 329 12.91 -15.38 -8.24
CA THR A 329 14.24 -15.82 -7.82
C THR A 329 14.95 -14.82 -6.90
N GLY A 330 14.32 -13.66 -6.62
CA GLY A 330 14.83 -12.65 -5.70
C GLY A 330 15.66 -11.54 -6.35
N VAL A 331 15.71 -11.47 -7.68
CA VAL A 331 16.45 -10.43 -8.41
C VAL A 331 15.57 -9.19 -8.56
N ASN A 332 16.06 -8.03 -8.13
CA ASN A 332 15.45 -6.74 -8.41
C ASN A 332 15.86 -6.27 -9.82
N LEU A 333 14.89 -6.02 -10.69
CA LEU A 333 15.14 -5.63 -12.08
C LEU A 333 15.48 -4.14 -12.24
N LEU A 334 15.29 -3.36 -11.19
CA LEU A 334 15.66 -1.95 -11.10
C LEU A 334 16.91 -1.73 -10.25
N ASP A 335 17.63 -2.78 -9.89
CA ASP A 335 18.93 -2.66 -9.23
C ASP A 335 20.02 -2.47 -10.29
N PRO A 336 20.74 -1.33 -10.28
CA PRO A 336 21.79 -1.08 -11.26
C PRO A 336 23.01 -2.00 -11.07
N GLY A 337 23.24 -2.50 -9.85
CA GLY A 337 24.48 -3.20 -9.49
C GLY A 337 25.70 -2.26 -9.43
N ASP A 338 26.89 -2.85 -9.33
CA ASP A 338 28.15 -2.11 -9.18
C ASP A 338 28.62 -1.44 -10.48
N THR A 339 28.26 -2.00 -11.65
CA THR A 339 28.59 -1.47 -12.98
C THR A 339 27.32 -1.27 -13.82
N PRO A 340 26.58 -0.16 -13.60
CA PRO A 340 25.26 0.06 -14.22
C PRO A 340 25.31 0.03 -15.76
N PHE A 341 26.37 0.57 -16.36
CA PHE A 341 26.57 0.62 -17.81
C PHE A 341 26.71 -0.77 -18.46
N GLU A 342 27.23 -1.76 -17.73
CA GLU A 342 27.41 -3.13 -18.24
C GLU A 342 26.16 -4.00 -18.04
N ASN A 343 25.25 -3.56 -17.17
CA ASN A 343 24.04 -4.29 -16.81
C ASN A 343 22.92 -4.07 -17.84
N ALA A 344 23.06 -4.70 -19.01
CA ALA A 344 22.10 -4.58 -20.11
C ALA A 344 20.66 -4.95 -19.73
N GLN A 345 20.46 -5.88 -18.79
CA GLN A 345 19.13 -6.22 -18.28
C GLN A 345 18.52 -5.04 -17.54
N PHE A 346 19.24 -4.47 -16.56
CA PHE A 346 18.79 -3.28 -15.82
C PHE A 346 18.52 -2.12 -16.78
N LEU A 347 19.45 -1.81 -17.69
CA LEU A 347 19.30 -0.70 -18.64
C LEU A 347 18.05 -0.86 -19.51
N LEU A 348 17.73 -2.08 -19.94
CA LEU A 348 16.50 -2.33 -20.71
C LEU A 348 15.25 -2.07 -19.86
N PHE A 349 15.20 -2.56 -18.62
CA PHE A 349 14.05 -2.33 -17.74
C PHE A 349 13.92 -0.84 -17.35
N LEU A 350 15.04 -0.17 -17.06
CA LEU A 350 15.10 1.27 -16.79
C LEU A 350 14.55 2.06 -17.98
N THR A 351 15.04 1.79 -19.18
CA THR A 351 14.61 2.46 -20.41
C THR A 351 13.14 2.17 -20.71
N ALA A 352 12.66 0.95 -20.46
CA ALA A 352 11.25 0.60 -20.61
C ALA A 352 10.36 1.39 -19.64
N VAL A 353 10.80 1.61 -18.40
CA VAL A 353 10.08 2.46 -17.43
C VAL A 353 10.09 3.92 -17.90
N ILE A 354 11.24 4.44 -18.34
CA ILE A 354 11.35 5.81 -18.89
C ILE A 354 10.37 5.99 -20.05
N LYS A 355 10.37 5.05 -21.00
CA LYS A 355 9.46 5.10 -22.14
C LYS A 355 8.00 5.01 -21.73
N ALA A 356 7.66 4.20 -20.74
CA ALA A 356 6.30 4.08 -20.25
C ALA A 356 5.81 5.39 -19.59
N VAL A 357 6.66 6.07 -18.82
CA VAL A 357 6.29 7.37 -18.21
C VAL A 357 6.13 8.44 -19.28
N ASP A 358 7.02 8.48 -20.28
CA ASP A 358 6.93 9.40 -21.43
C ASP A 358 5.62 9.19 -22.22
N GLU A 359 5.30 7.94 -22.58
CA GLU A 359 4.14 7.61 -23.40
C GLU A 359 2.81 7.72 -22.63
N TYR A 360 2.80 7.39 -21.34
CA TYR A 360 1.58 7.30 -20.51
C TYR A 360 1.52 8.38 -19.42
N GLN A 361 2.21 9.51 -19.58
CA GLN A 361 2.19 10.63 -18.62
C GLN A 361 0.77 11.09 -18.25
N GLU A 362 -0.14 11.13 -19.22
CA GLU A 362 -1.54 11.53 -19.01
C GLU A 362 -2.27 10.55 -18.10
N MET A 363 -2.06 9.25 -18.31
CA MET A 363 -2.63 8.19 -17.48
C MET A 363 -2.10 8.27 -16.04
N MET A 364 -0.79 8.52 -15.87
CA MET A 364 -0.20 8.73 -14.53
C MET A 364 -0.84 9.94 -13.85
N ARG A 365 -0.99 11.06 -14.56
CA ARG A 365 -1.64 12.28 -14.04
C ARG A 365 -3.09 12.03 -13.65
N ILE A 366 -3.86 11.31 -14.48
CA ILE A 366 -5.26 10.97 -14.20
C ILE A 366 -5.38 10.11 -12.95
N SER A 367 -4.44 9.17 -12.72
CA SER A 367 -4.51 8.25 -11.57
C SER A 367 -4.38 8.94 -10.21
N VAL A 368 -3.82 10.15 -10.17
CA VAL A 368 -3.62 10.96 -8.94
C VAL A 368 -4.49 12.23 -8.91
N ALA A 369 -5.30 12.46 -9.94
CA ALA A 369 -6.13 13.66 -10.05
C ALA A 369 -7.31 13.58 -9.08
N SER A 370 -7.34 14.49 -8.10
CA SER A 370 -8.47 14.67 -7.20
C SER A 370 -8.55 16.14 -6.77
N ALA A 371 -9.75 16.59 -6.42
CA ALA A 371 -9.96 17.97 -5.95
C ALA A 371 -9.05 18.31 -4.75
N GLY A 372 -8.88 17.35 -3.82
CA GLY A 372 -7.99 17.50 -2.67
C GLY A 372 -6.51 17.61 -3.07
N ASN A 373 -6.05 16.72 -3.94
CA ASN A 373 -4.64 16.66 -4.34
C ASN A 373 -4.23 17.83 -5.24
N ASP A 374 -5.15 18.42 -6.00
CA ASP A 374 -4.88 19.64 -6.79
C ASP A 374 -4.60 20.87 -5.91
N HIS A 375 -5.03 20.87 -4.64
CA HIS A 375 -4.61 21.89 -3.67
C HIS A 375 -3.20 21.65 -3.10
N ARG A 376 -2.64 20.45 -3.29
CA ARG A 376 -1.32 20.06 -2.79
C ARG A 376 -0.26 20.20 -3.87
N LEU A 377 -0.49 19.68 -5.07
CA LEU A 377 0.51 19.60 -6.13
C LEU A 377 0.96 20.99 -6.61
N GLY A 378 2.26 21.14 -6.83
CA GLY A 378 2.89 22.42 -7.20
C GLY A 378 2.97 23.45 -6.07
N ALA A 379 2.67 23.06 -4.83
CA ALA A 379 2.85 23.89 -3.64
C ALA A 379 4.10 23.47 -2.85
N ASN A 380 4.14 23.79 -1.54
CA ASN A 380 5.26 23.48 -0.64
C ASN A 380 5.67 22.00 -0.71
N GLU A 381 6.88 21.74 -1.22
CA GLU A 381 7.55 20.42 -1.34
C GLU A 381 6.84 19.37 -2.21
N ALA A 382 5.57 19.59 -2.56
CA ALA A 382 4.82 18.71 -3.44
C ALA A 382 5.29 18.86 -4.89
N PRO A 383 5.38 17.75 -5.65
CA PRO A 383 5.77 17.82 -7.04
C PRO A 383 4.75 18.63 -7.87
N PRO A 384 5.19 19.25 -8.98
CA PRO A 384 4.28 19.92 -9.90
C PRO A 384 3.31 18.91 -10.55
N ALA A 385 2.24 19.42 -11.16
CA ALA A 385 1.29 18.60 -11.92
C ALA A 385 1.87 18.03 -13.23
N VAL A 386 3.08 18.44 -13.61
CA VAL A 386 3.81 17.96 -14.79
C VAL A 386 4.57 16.71 -14.40
N VAL A 387 4.36 15.60 -15.12
CA VAL A 387 5.08 14.34 -14.89
C VAL A 387 6.48 14.43 -15.48
N SER A 388 7.51 14.17 -14.67
CA SER A 388 8.90 14.13 -15.11
C SER A 388 9.67 13.07 -14.31
N ILE A 389 10.70 12.51 -14.94
CA ILE A 389 11.61 11.56 -14.30
C ILE A 389 12.84 12.27 -13.79
N PHE A 390 13.33 11.86 -12.61
CA PHE A 390 14.67 12.15 -12.14
C PHE A 390 15.46 10.84 -12.01
N LEU A 391 16.56 10.70 -12.75
CA LEU A 391 17.45 9.52 -12.67
C LEU A 391 18.67 9.74 -11.76
N GLY A 392 19.03 10.99 -11.52
CA GLY A 392 20.31 11.37 -10.93
C GLY A 392 21.45 11.38 -11.96
N ASP A 393 22.54 12.06 -11.62
CA ASP A 393 23.61 12.43 -12.57
C ASP A 393 24.30 11.20 -13.20
N GLU A 394 24.63 10.18 -12.40
CA GLU A 394 25.34 8.98 -12.89
C GLU A 394 24.52 8.20 -13.93
N LEU A 395 23.26 7.91 -13.63
CA LEU A 395 22.40 7.18 -14.56
C LEU A 395 22.04 8.04 -15.78
N MET A 396 21.93 9.35 -15.61
CA MET A 396 21.73 10.27 -16.74
C MET A 396 22.94 10.23 -17.68
N GLU A 397 24.17 10.31 -17.17
CA GLU A 397 25.40 10.18 -17.97
C GLU A 397 25.46 8.84 -18.72
N VAL A 398 25.03 7.75 -18.08
CA VAL A 398 24.96 6.43 -18.72
C VAL A 398 23.98 6.43 -19.90
N ILE A 399 22.79 7.00 -19.74
CA ILE A 399 21.79 7.09 -20.80
C ILE A 399 22.26 8.01 -21.94
N GLU A 400 22.83 9.17 -21.60
CA GLU A 400 23.37 10.11 -22.60
C GLU A 400 24.53 9.49 -23.39
N ALA A 401 25.39 8.71 -22.75
CA ALA A 401 26.47 8.03 -23.44
C ALA A 401 25.94 6.95 -24.41
N ILE A 402 24.88 6.23 -24.05
CA ILE A 402 24.21 5.28 -24.96
C ILE A 402 23.60 6.02 -26.16
N ASP A 403 22.95 7.17 -25.94
CA ASP A 403 22.32 7.96 -27.01
C ASP A 403 23.36 8.57 -27.98
N ASN A 404 24.52 8.96 -27.47
CA ASN A 404 25.59 9.58 -28.25
C ASN A 404 26.66 8.57 -28.75
N ASP A 405 26.49 7.26 -28.53
CA ASP A 405 27.49 6.22 -28.82
C ASP A 405 28.88 6.54 -28.24
N ALA A 406 28.89 7.08 -27.01
CA ALA A 406 30.08 7.53 -26.28
C ALA A 406 30.51 6.54 -25.20
N ALA A 407 31.81 6.54 -24.87
CA ALA A 407 32.33 5.74 -23.77
C ALA A 407 32.03 6.42 -22.42
N VAL A 408 31.39 5.69 -21.49
CA VAL A 408 31.25 6.14 -20.09
C VAL A 408 32.56 5.85 -19.35
N SER A 409 33.15 6.86 -18.74
CA SER A 409 34.26 6.64 -17.79
C SER A 409 33.68 6.25 -16.43
N SER A 410 34.08 5.11 -15.88
CA SER A 410 33.78 4.75 -14.49
C SER A 410 34.37 5.81 -13.56
N LYS A 411 33.52 6.54 -12.83
CA LYS A 411 33.97 7.46 -11.78
C LYS A 411 34.28 6.64 -10.52
N GLU A 412 35.48 6.80 -9.95
CA GLU A 412 35.79 6.20 -8.65
C GLU A 412 34.89 6.78 -7.56
N ALA A 413 34.40 5.93 -6.64
CA ALA A 413 33.56 6.36 -5.53
C ALA A 413 34.29 7.39 -4.64
N GLU A 414 33.82 8.64 -4.67
CA GLU A 414 34.39 9.72 -3.87
C GLU A 414 34.05 9.51 -2.38
N LEU A 415 35.02 9.54 -1.47
CA LEU A 415 34.73 9.49 -0.03
C LEU A 415 34.29 10.87 0.48
N MET A 416 33.16 10.93 1.19
CA MET A 416 32.66 12.17 1.76
C MET A 416 33.62 12.72 2.84
N ARG A 417 34.07 13.96 2.65
CA ARG A 417 34.95 14.67 3.60
C ARG A 417 34.12 15.54 4.53
N ILE A 418 33.77 15.02 5.71
CA ILE A 418 32.92 15.69 6.71
C ILE A 418 33.71 16.74 7.53
N GLY A 419 35.05 16.73 7.45
CA GLY A 419 35.91 17.70 8.16
C GLY A 419 36.08 17.43 9.66
N VAL A 420 35.49 16.36 10.20
CA VAL A 420 35.62 15.94 11.60
C VAL A 420 36.21 14.53 11.67
N HIS A 421 37.36 14.37 12.33
CA HIS A 421 38.14 13.13 12.33
C HIS A 421 37.48 11.94 13.06
N ILE A 422 36.55 12.20 13.99
CA ILE A 422 35.88 11.14 14.77
C ILE A 422 34.70 10.51 14.03
N LEU A 423 34.19 11.18 12.98
CA LEU A 423 33.07 10.67 12.20
C LEU A 423 33.56 9.69 11.14
N PRO A 424 32.80 8.62 10.86
CA PRO A 424 33.16 7.67 9.83
C PRO A 424 33.21 8.36 8.47
N LYS A 425 34.22 8.02 7.67
CA LYS A 425 34.23 8.35 6.24
C LYS A 425 33.31 7.36 5.56
N PHE A 426 32.28 7.84 4.88
CA PHE A 426 31.40 7.02 4.06
C PHE A 426 31.55 7.40 2.59
N PRO A 427 31.34 6.45 1.65
CA PRO A 427 31.27 6.77 0.23
C PRO A 427 30.15 7.79 0.00
N LYS A 428 30.45 8.80 -0.81
CA LYS A 428 29.47 9.77 -1.28
C LYS A 428 28.60 9.05 -2.31
N ASP A 429 27.28 9.15 -2.13
CA ASP A 429 26.34 8.69 -3.15
C ASP A 429 26.60 9.46 -4.45
N SER A 430 26.45 8.77 -5.58
CA SER A 430 26.79 9.31 -6.89
C SER A 430 25.90 10.47 -7.36
N THR A 431 24.74 10.66 -6.72
CA THR A 431 23.75 11.68 -7.07
C THR A 431 23.11 12.27 -5.82
N ASP A 432 22.81 13.57 -5.83
CA ASP A 432 21.94 14.18 -4.84
C ASP A 432 20.46 13.85 -5.15
N ARG A 433 19.61 13.76 -4.14
CA ARG A 433 18.21 13.38 -4.34
C ARG A 433 17.36 14.62 -4.64
N ASN A 434 16.76 14.68 -5.83
CA ASN A 434 15.79 15.73 -6.13
C ASN A 434 14.43 15.40 -5.48
N ARG A 435 14.01 16.17 -4.47
CA ARG A 435 12.73 16.01 -3.74
C ARG A 435 11.50 16.51 -4.52
N THR A 436 11.68 17.37 -5.53
CA THR A 436 10.57 18.00 -6.27
C THR A 436 10.13 17.22 -7.52
N SER A 437 10.92 16.23 -7.95
CA SER A 437 10.53 15.39 -9.08
C SER A 437 9.31 14.52 -8.72
N PRO A 438 8.30 14.45 -9.61
CA PRO A 438 7.13 13.58 -9.45
C PRO A 438 7.48 12.09 -9.42
N PHE A 439 8.46 11.65 -10.22
CA PHE A 439 8.89 10.26 -10.33
C PHE A 439 10.41 10.19 -10.28
N ALA A 440 10.97 9.76 -9.15
CA ALA A 440 12.41 9.81 -8.91
C ALA A 440 13.00 8.41 -8.75
N PHE A 441 14.09 8.11 -9.44
CA PHE A 441 14.88 6.91 -9.19
C PHE A 441 15.65 7.07 -7.89
N THR A 442 15.47 6.14 -6.94
CA THR A 442 16.08 6.20 -5.60
C THR A 442 16.91 4.94 -5.33
N GLY A 443 17.93 4.75 -6.17
CA GLY A 443 18.96 3.72 -6.03
C GLY A 443 18.61 2.38 -6.66
N ASN A 444 17.45 1.81 -6.32
CA ASN A 444 17.04 0.49 -6.83
C ASN A 444 15.51 0.35 -7.04
N LYS A 445 14.83 1.49 -7.13
CA LYS A 445 13.37 1.62 -7.20
C LYS A 445 13.02 3.02 -7.69
N PHE A 446 11.78 3.21 -8.11
CA PHE A 446 11.23 4.54 -8.36
C PHE A 446 10.30 4.97 -7.23
N GLU A 447 10.37 6.24 -6.86
CA GLU A 447 9.50 6.87 -5.88
C GLU A 447 8.50 7.76 -6.63
N PHE A 448 7.22 7.41 -6.57
CA PHE A 448 6.13 8.20 -7.15
C PHE A 448 5.49 9.09 -6.09
N ARG A 449 5.70 10.41 -6.19
CA ARG A 449 5.35 11.38 -5.14
C ARG A 449 4.03 12.13 -5.36
N MET A 450 3.40 11.91 -6.51
CA MET A 450 2.20 12.66 -6.87
C MET A 450 0.94 12.17 -6.16
N LEU A 451 0.93 10.99 -5.53
CA LEU A 451 -0.30 10.50 -4.90
C LEU A 451 -0.66 11.37 -3.68
N GLY A 452 -1.94 11.63 -3.54
CA GLY A 452 -2.50 12.24 -2.36
C GLY A 452 -2.55 11.26 -1.18
N SER A 453 -2.46 11.78 0.04
CA SER A 453 -2.54 10.99 1.27
C SER A 453 -3.86 10.23 1.47
N SER A 454 -4.96 10.64 0.80
CA SER A 454 -6.27 9.96 0.90
C SER A 454 -6.52 8.92 -0.20
N VAL A 455 -5.67 8.87 -1.23
CA VAL A 455 -5.87 8.00 -2.40
C VAL A 455 -5.75 6.54 -1.99
N SER A 456 -6.49 5.65 -2.66
CA SER A 456 -6.48 4.22 -2.38
C SER A 456 -5.21 3.51 -2.84
#